data_AF-A0A0V0IMC6-F1
#
_entry.id   AF-A0A0V0IMC6-F1
#
_cell.length_a   1.000
_cell.length_b   1.000
_cell.length_c   1.000
_cell.angle_alpha   90.00
_cell.angle_beta   90.00
_cell.angle_gamma   90.00
#
_symmetry.space_group_name_H-M   'P 1'
#
loop_
_entity.id
_entity.type
_entity.pdbx_description
1 polymer ?
#
loop_
_entity_poly.entity_id
_entity_poly.type
_entity_poly.pdbx_seq_one_letter_code
_entity_poly.pdbx_strand_id
1 'polypeptide(L)'
;MDDTIYFAVGFKSYDITRTSGTAGEWYDWTERSRKSITRISFTGKAMEWISSIMREASKAKGNTVRRWKKKDDFTEIYCARNFNKYGRYISLINVRGKRRAVIIVPELSFNSGWSGIAEKIGRFIHSYKHVGNLETHRLVDSDIPYVDMLKSSKWTNKGRKDMPEKIIKGAGQNLH
;
A
#
# COMPACT_ATOMS: atom_id res chain seq x y z
N MET A 1 0.57 -10.42 -7.26
CA MET A 1 0.30 -9.27 -6.37
C MET A 1 -0.93 -8.59 -6.91
N ASP A 2 -1.82 -8.11 -6.04
CA ASP A 2 -3.06 -7.48 -6.50
C ASP A 2 -2.75 -6.16 -7.24
N ASP A 3 -3.36 -5.97 -8.41
CA ASP A 3 -3.29 -4.71 -9.17
C ASP A 3 -4.18 -3.62 -8.55
N THR A 4 -4.60 -3.78 -7.30
CA THR A 4 -5.45 -2.82 -6.60
C THR A 4 -5.13 -2.78 -5.12
N ILE A 5 -5.07 -1.58 -4.56
CA ILE A 5 -5.06 -1.38 -3.11
C ILE A 5 -6.34 -0.70 -2.64
N TYR A 6 -6.78 -1.06 -1.44
CA TYR A 6 -7.99 -0.51 -0.82
C TYR A 6 -7.67 0.12 0.52
N PHE A 7 -8.30 1.24 0.86
CA PHE A 7 -8.27 1.81 2.21
C PHE A 7 -9.54 2.62 2.50
N ALA A 8 -9.85 2.77 3.79
CA ALA A 8 -10.98 3.55 4.25
C ALA A 8 -10.51 4.63 5.23
N VAL A 9 -11.12 5.81 5.16
CA VAL A 9 -10.87 6.91 6.10
C VAL A 9 -12.17 7.62 6.37
N GLY A 10 -12.57 7.68 7.65
CA GLY A 10 -13.88 8.19 8.04
C GLY A 10 -15.00 7.40 7.36
N PHE A 11 -15.92 8.11 6.70
CA PHE A 11 -17.08 7.52 6.00
C PHE A 11 -16.86 7.32 4.50
N LYS A 12 -15.60 7.26 4.06
CA LYS A 12 -15.22 7.11 2.66
C LYS A 12 -14.32 5.89 2.46
N SER A 13 -14.47 5.25 1.31
CA SER A 13 -13.58 4.19 0.85
C SER A 13 -12.88 4.60 -0.44
N TYR A 14 -11.68 4.07 -0.61
CA TYR A 14 -10.82 4.37 -1.75
C TYR A 14 -10.25 3.07 -2.30
N ASP A 15 -10.21 2.98 -3.62
CA ASP A 15 -9.38 2.02 -4.34
C ASP A 15 -8.42 2.75 -5.27
N ILE A 16 -7.24 2.16 -5.44
CA ILE A 16 -6.28 2.59 -6.45
C ILE A 16 -5.95 1.35 -7.26
N THR A 17 -6.41 1.33 -8.50
CA THR A 17 -6.19 0.24 -9.46
C THR A 17 -5.05 0.63 -10.39
N ARG A 18 -4.07 -0.25 -10.58
CA ARG A 18 -3.01 -0.10 -11.57
C ARG A 18 -3.48 -0.66 -12.91
N THR A 19 -3.19 0.07 -13.98
CA THR A 19 -3.39 -0.37 -15.35
C THR A 19 -2.09 -0.20 -16.11
N SER A 20 -1.52 -1.29 -16.61
CA SER A 20 -0.37 -1.26 -17.51
C SER A 20 -0.84 -0.91 -18.93
N GLY A 21 -0.18 0.07 -19.56
CA GLY A 21 -0.44 0.43 -20.95
C GLY A 21 0.86 0.64 -21.72
N THR A 22 0.76 0.75 -23.04
CA THR A 22 1.91 1.01 -23.94
C THR A 22 2.61 2.33 -23.64
N ALA A 23 1.88 3.32 -23.13
CA ALA A 23 2.40 4.64 -22.75
C ALA A 23 2.91 4.71 -21.29
N GLY A 24 3.05 3.56 -20.61
CA GLY A 24 3.48 3.46 -19.22
C GLY A 24 2.35 3.11 -18.25
N GLU A 25 2.67 3.18 -16.95
CA GLU A 25 1.74 2.83 -15.87
C GLU A 25 0.75 3.94 -15.55
N TRP A 26 -0.52 3.55 -15.45
CA TRP A 26 -1.62 4.39 -15.02
C TRP A 26 -2.22 3.87 -13.72
N TYR A 27 -2.74 4.79 -12.92
CA TYR A 27 -3.34 4.51 -11.64
C TYR A 27 -4.71 5.19 -11.57
N ASP A 28 -5.76 4.39 -11.52
CA ASP A 28 -7.13 4.85 -11.34
C ASP A 28 -7.45 4.92 -9.84
N TRP A 29 -7.52 6.14 -9.31
CA TRP A 29 -7.92 6.39 -7.94
C TRP A 29 -9.42 6.65 -7.89
N THR A 30 -10.16 5.75 -7.25
CA THR A 30 -11.60 5.88 -7.02
C THR A 30 -11.86 6.27 -5.57
N GLU A 31 -12.63 7.33 -5.34
CA GLU A 31 -13.24 7.68 -4.06
C GLU A 31 -14.72 7.29 -4.10
N ARG A 32 -15.20 6.61 -3.05
CA ARG A 32 -16.63 6.38 -2.82
C ARG A 32 -17.06 6.98 -1.48
N SER A 33 -18.20 7.65 -1.53
CA SER A 33 -18.94 8.14 -0.38
C SER A 33 -20.38 7.61 -0.43
N ARG A 34 -21.19 7.94 0.58
CA ARG A 34 -22.61 7.54 0.63
C ARG A 34 -23.43 7.95 -0.60
N LYS A 35 -23.08 9.06 -1.26
CA LYS A 35 -23.88 9.65 -2.36
C LYS A 35 -23.07 9.98 -3.62
N SER A 36 -21.77 9.67 -3.65
CA SER A 36 -20.91 10.04 -4.76
C SER A 36 -19.81 9.03 -5.00
N ILE A 37 -19.45 8.87 -6.28
CA ILE A 37 -18.26 8.14 -6.71
C ILE A 37 -17.48 9.07 -7.63
N THR A 38 -16.21 9.29 -7.32
CA THR A 38 -15.29 10.06 -8.16
C THR A 38 -14.12 9.17 -8.55
N ARG A 39 -13.79 9.10 -9.83
CA ARG A 39 -12.59 8.41 -10.32
C ARG A 39 -11.67 9.39 -11.02
N ILE A 40 -10.37 9.30 -10.73
CA ILE A 40 -9.32 10.10 -11.34
C ILE A 40 -8.16 9.19 -11.73
N SER A 41 -7.69 9.31 -12.97
CA SER A 41 -6.52 8.60 -13.46
C SER A 41 -5.26 9.46 -13.36
N PHE A 42 -4.16 8.86 -12.93
CA PHE A 42 -2.86 9.51 -12.78
C PHE A 42 -1.75 8.67 -13.43
N THR A 43 -0.72 9.32 -13.97
CA THR A 43 0.51 8.66 -14.40
C THR A 43 1.30 8.16 -13.18
N GLY A 44 2.19 7.18 -13.37
CA GLY A 44 3.09 6.72 -12.29
C GLY A 44 3.89 7.85 -11.63
N LYS A 45 4.47 8.76 -12.43
CA LYS A 45 5.18 9.95 -11.92
C LYS A 45 4.28 10.89 -11.13
N ALA A 46 3.00 11.02 -11.51
CA ALA A 46 2.03 11.81 -10.78
C ALA A 46 1.69 11.16 -9.43
N MET A 47 1.49 9.83 -9.40
CA MET A 47 1.21 9.10 -8.17
C MET A 47 2.37 9.11 -7.18
N GLU A 48 3.61 8.97 -7.65
CA GLU A 48 4.82 9.11 -6.81
C GLU A 48 4.88 10.50 -6.17
N TRP A 49 4.58 11.55 -6.94
CA TRP A 49 4.49 12.91 -6.44
C TRP A 49 3.34 13.09 -5.44
N ILE A 50 2.15 12.55 -5.69
CA ILE A 50 1.04 12.62 -4.74
C ILE A 50 1.42 11.94 -3.41
N SER A 51 2.05 10.76 -3.46
CA SER A 51 2.54 10.07 -2.27
C SER A 51 3.54 10.92 -1.48
N SER A 52 4.49 11.59 -2.15
CA SER A 52 5.46 12.46 -1.47
C SER A 52 4.80 13.68 -0.84
N ILE A 53 3.83 14.31 -1.52
CA ILE A 53 3.06 15.43 -0.95
C ILE A 53 2.24 14.99 0.26
N MET A 54 1.63 13.81 0.24
CA MET A 54 0.89 13.29 1.40
C MET A 54 1.81 13.08 2.60
N ARG A 55 3.04 12.58 2.40
CA ARG A 55 4.06 12.49 3.46
C ARG A 55 4.43 13.87 3.99
N GLU A 56 4.67 14.84 3.10
CA GLU A 56 5.01 16.20 3.49
C GLU A 56 3.89 16.88 4.29
N ALA A 57 2.66 16.79 3.80
CA ALA A 57 1.48 17.35 4.45
C ALA A 57 1.26 16.81 5.87
N SER A 58 1.69 15.57 6.12
CA SER A 58 1.60 14.87 7.41
C SER A 58 2.56 15.39 8.47
N LYS A 59 3.69 16.00 8.06
CA LYS A 59 4.71 16.51 8.99
C LYS A 59 4.21 17.72 9.78
N ALA A 60 3.42 18.58 9.15
CA ALA A 60 2.98 19.82 9.80
C ALA A 60 1.72 19.59 10.65
N LYS A 61 1.76 20.14 11.87
CA LYS A 61 0.69 20.07 12.88
C LYS A 61 -0.21 21.30 12.82
N GLY A 62 -1.40 21.18 13.38
CA GLY A 62 -2.37 22.27 13.47
C GLY A 62 -3.04 22.64 12.14
N ASN A 63 -3.75 23.76 12.16
CA ASN A 63 -4.65 24.20 11.09
C ASN A 63 -3.96 25.22 10.18
N THR A 64 -3.19 24.72 9.23
CA THR A 64 -2.52 25.55 8.22
C THR A 64 -2.82 25.04 6.83
N VAL A 65 -3.14 25.96 5.91
CA VAL A 65 -3.39 25.62 4.50
C VAL A 65 -2.06 25.57 3.75
N ARG A 66 -1.87 24.54 2.92
CA ARG A 66 -0.72 24.45 2.01
C ARG A 66 -1.15 23.89 0.68
N ARG A 67 -0.60 24.41 -0.41
CA ARG A 67 -0.96 24.06 -1.79
C ARG A 67 0.27 23.65 -2.58
N TRP A 68 0.11 22.64 -3.42
CA TRP A 68 1.12 22.13 -4.34
C TRP A 68 0.48 21.99 -5.71
N LYS A 69 1.25 22.27 -6.77
CA LYS A 69 0.84 22.13 -8.16
C LYS A 69 1.85 21.28 -8.90
N LYS A 70 1.39 20.38 -9.76
CA LYS A 70 2.19 19.67 -10.76
C LYS A 70 1.49 19.76 -12.11
N LYS A 71 2.26 20.13 -13.13
CA LYS A 71 1.81 20.06 -14.52
C LYS A 71 2.38 18.77 -15.13
N ASP A 72 1.50 18.01 -15.75
CA ASP A 72 1.81 16.89 -16.64
C ASP A 72 1.37 17.27 -18.05
N ASP A 73 1.78 16.51 -19.07
CA ASP A 73 1.62 16.90 -20.48
C ASP A 73 0.18 17.30 -20.87
N PHE A 74 -0.81 16.59 -20.30
CA PHE A 74 -2.23 16.81 -20.58
C PHE A 74 -3.07 17.14 -19.34
N THR A 75 -2.45 17.17 -18.16
CA THR A 75 -3.18 17.33 -16.89
C THR A 75 -2.50 18.28 -15.94
N GLU A 76 -3.28 19.16 -15.31
CA GLU A 76 -2.83 19.93 -14.16
C GLU A 76 -3.37 19.33 -12.88
N ILE A 77 -2.45 18.93 -12.00
CA ILE A 77 -2.77 18.30 -10.72
C ILE A 77 -2.49 19.31 -9.62
N TYR A 78 -3.50 19.56 -8.80
CA TYR A 78 -3.39 20.39 -7.61
C TYR A 78 -3.64 19.53 -6.39
N CYS A 79 -2.71 19.60 -5.43
CA CYS A 79 -2.89 19.01 -4.11
C CYS A 79 -2.95 20.14 -3.09
N ALA A 80 -3.87 20.08 -2.15
CA ALA A 80 -3.90 21.03 -1.06
C ALA A 80 -4.25 20.35 0.26
N ARG A 81 -3.52 20.72 1.31
CA ARG A 81 -3.91 20.44 2.68
C ARG A 81 -4.76 21.60 3.17
N ASN A 82 -5.97 21.30 3.59
CA ASN A 82 -6.97 22.24 4.05
C ASN A 82 -7.50 21.82 5.43
N PHE A 83 -8.32 22.68 6.02
CA PHE A 83 -9.08 22.38 7.24
C PHE A 83 -10.42 23.09 7.19
N ASN A 84 -11.42 22.52 7.87
CA ASN A 84 -12.71 23.14 8.12
C ASN A 84 -13.22 22.74 9.51
N LYS A 85 -14.50 23.04 9.82
CA LYS A 85 -15.12 22.69 11.11
C LYS A 85 -15.16 21.18 11.42
N TYR A 86 -14.98 20.32 10.41
CA TYR A 86 -14.96 18.86 10.55
C TYR A 86 -13.55 18.27 10.64
N GLY A 87 -12.51 19.11 10.58
CA GLY A 87 -11.11 18.69 10.66
C GLY A 87 -10.30 18.96 9.40
N ARG A 88 -9.11 18.36 9.33
CA ARG A 88 -8.16 18.55 8.23
C ARG A 88 -8.42 17.56 7.10
N TYR A 89 -8.13 17.95 5.88
CA TYR A 89 -8.28 17.09 4.70
C TYR A 89 -7.28 17.46 3.60
N ILE A 90 -6.95 16.47 2.77
CA ILE A 90 -6.25 16.66 1.51
C ILE A 90 -7.29 16.72 0.39
N SER A 91 -7.20 17.74 -0.46
CA SER A 91 -7.93 17.78 -1.73
C SER A 91 -6.97 17.55 -2.89
N LEU A 92 -7.27 16.57 -3.73
CA LEU A 92 -6.59 16.30 -4.98
C LEU A 92 -7.51 16.69 -6.13
N ILE A 93 -7.12 17.69 -6.91
CA ILE A 93 -7.86 18.18 -8.06
C ILE A 93 -7.06 17.81 -9.31
N ASN A 94 -7.69 17.14 -10.25
CA ASN A 94 -7.13 16.88 -11.56
C ASN A 94 -7.94 17.63 -12.62
N VAL A 95 -7.26 18.43 -13.42
CA VAL A 95 -7.83 19.20 -14.53
C VAL A 95 -7.25 18.68 -15.84
N ARG A 96 -8.12 18.17 -16.73
CA ARG A 96 -7.77 17.68 -18.07
C ARG A 96 -8.64 18.38 -19.11
N GLY A 97 -8.07 19.39 -19.78
CA GLY A 97 -8.85 20.26 -20.67
C GLY A 97 -10.00 20.91 -19.91
N LYS A 98 -11.24 20.70 -20.38
CA LYS A 98 -12.46 21.22 -19.72
C LYS A 98 -12.97 20.35 -18.56
N ARG A 99 -12.41 19.15 -18.35
CA ARG A 99 -12.85 18.22 -17.30
C ARG A 99 -12.09 18.49 -16.00
N ARG A 100 -12.81 18.51 -14.89
CA ARG A 100 -12.25 18.66 -13.54
C ARG A 100 -12.84 17.59 -12.63
N ALA A 101 -11.98 16.91 -11.87
CA ALA A 101 -12.40 15.96 -10.85
C ALA A 101 -11.66 16.25 -9.53
N VAL A 102 -12.31 15.91 -8.40
CA VAL A 102 -11.77 16.18 -7.06
C VAL A 102 -11.92 14.96 -6.17
N ILE A 103 -10.82 14.54 -5.55
CA ILE A 103 -10.77 13.56 -4.46
C ILE A 103 -10.50 14.30 -3.15
N ILE A 104 -11.22 13.96 -2.09
CA ILE A 104 -11.06 14.51 -0.75
C ILE A 104 -10.71 13.38 0.21
N VAL A 105 -9.50 13.40 0.77
CA VAL A 105 -9.03 12.44 1.77
C VAL A 105 -9.01 13.12 3.14
N PRO A 106 -9.96 12.83 4.05
CA PRO A 106 -9.95 13.41 5.39
C PRO A 106 -8.74 12.90 6.18
N GLU A 107 -8.37 13.61 7.23
CA GLU A 107 -7.48 13.10 8.26
C GLU A 107 -8.27 12.17 9.20
N LEU A 108 -7.69 11.03 9.60
CA LEU A 108 -8.40 10.05 10.43
C LEU A 108 -8.60 10.55 11.87
N SER A 109 -7.56 11.13 12.47
CA SER A 109 -7.61 11.75 13.79
C SER A 109 -6.77 13.02 13.81
N PHE A 110 -7.09 13.94 14.73
CA PHE A 110 -6.41 15.22 14.78
C PHE A 110 -4.89 15.03 14.91
N ASN A 111 -4.14 15.62 13.98
CA ASN A 111 -2.68 15.56 13.94
C ASN A 111 -2.06 14.18 13.60
N SER A 112 -2.82 13.18 13.14
CA SER A 112 -2.28 11.89 12.68
C SER A 112 -1.56 11.96 11.33
N GLY A 113 -1.95 12.91 10.49
CA GLY A 113 -1.55 13.03 9.09
C GLY A 113 -2.09 11.91 8.21
N TRP A 114 -1.46 11.78 7.05
CA TRP A 114 -1.74 10.83 5.98
C TRP A 114 -0.54 9.91 5.68
N SER A 115 0.48 9.85 6.55
CA SER A 115 1.71 9.08 6.32
C SER A 115 1.42 7.61 6.02
N GLY A 116 0.53 6.96 6.78
CA GLY A 116 0.18 5.56 6.55
C GLY A 116 -0.45 5.30 5.17
N ILE A 117 -1.29 6.23 4.70
CA ILE A 117 -1.88 6.16 3.34
C ILE A 117 -0.78 6.39 2.29
N ALA A 118 0.08 7.38 2.50
CA ALA A 118 1.17 7.69 1.59
C ALA A 118 2.17 6.53 1.47
N GLU A 119 2.48 5.85 2.57
CA GLU A 119 3.31 4.65 2.60
C GLU A 119 2.65 3.47 1.91
N LYS A 120 1.33 3.29 2.06
CA LYS A 120 0.58 2.25 1.37
C LYS A 120 0.62 2.47 -0.15
N ILE A 121 0.35 3.69 -0.60
CA ILE A 121 0.46 4.09 -2.01
C ILE A 121 1.89 3.92 -2.52
N GLY A 122 2.88 4.39 -1.74
CA GLY A 122 4.29 4.28 -2.11
C GLY A 122 4.70 2.81 -2.29
N ARG A 123 4.38 1.93 -1.34
CA ARG A 123 4.64 0.49 -1.45
C ARG A 123 3.95 -0.11 -2.67
N PHE A 124 2.70 0.26 -2.92
CA PHE A 124 1.97 -0.21 -4.10
C PHE A 124 2.72 0.14 -5.39
N ILE A 125 3.11 1.40 -5.58
CA ILE A 125 3.88 1.87 -6.76
C ILE A 125 5.20 1.08 -6.93
N HIS A 126 5.95 0.88 -5.85
CA HIS A 126 7.28 0.25 -5.93
C HIS A 126 7.23 -1.29 -5.99
N SER A 127 6.17 -1.92 -5.50
CA SER A 127 6.06 -3.38 -5.42
C SER A 127 6.13 -4.09 -6.79
N TYR A 128 5.77 -3.39 -7.86
CA TYR A 128 5.91 -3.90 -9.24
C TYR A 128 7.35 -3.85 -9.76
N LYS A 129 8.11 -2.80 -9.41
CA LYS A 129 9.50 -2.62 -9.87
C LYS A 129 10.42 -3.77 -9.39
N HIS A 130 10.04 -4.48 -8.33
CA HIS A 130 10.79 -5.62 -7.81
C HIS A 130 10.43 -6.97 -8.47
N VAL A 131 9.26 -7.12 -9.11
CA VAL A 131 8.90 -8.41 -9.75
C VAL A 131 9.68 -8.61 -11.04
N GLY A 132 9.96 -7.53 -11.80
CA GLY A 132 10.82 -7.59 -12.99
C GLY A 132 12.30 -7.89 -12.72
N ASN A 133 12.72 -7.90 -11.45
CA ASN A 133 14.10 -8.22 -11.02
C ASN A 133 14.18 -9.53 -10.20
N LEU A 134 13.07 -10.24 -10.00
CA LEU A 134 13.00 -11.47 -9.21
C LEU A 134 12.53 -12.68 -10.03
N GLU A 135 12.74 -12.64 -11.35
CA GLU A 135 12.47 -13.77 -12.26
C GLU A 135 13.65 -14.73 -12.44
N THR A 136 14.64 -14.71 -11.55
CA THR A 136 15.65 -15.77 -11.47
C THR A 136 15.61 -16.43 -10.09
N HIS A 137 15.26 -17.71 -10.11
CA HIS A 137 15.27 -18.69 -9.02
C HIS A 137 14.10 -18.67 -8.01
N ARG A 138 12.91 -19.05 -8.48
CA ARG A 138 12.13 -20.04 -7.72
C ARG A 138 12.37 -21.41 -8.33
N LEU A 139 13.35 -22.12 -7.79
CA LEU A 139 13.37 -23.58 -7.85
C LEU A 139 12.15 -24.05 -7.06
N VAL A 140 11.03 -24.25 -7.74
CA VAL A 140 9.94 -25.06 -7.21
C VAL A 140 10.32 -26.48 -7.58
N ASP A 141 10.77 -27.22 -6.57
CA ASP A 141 11.02 -28.65 -6.66
C ASP A 141 9.70 -29.32 -7.10
N SER A 142 9.73 -30.00 -8.24
CA SER A 142 8.53 -30.57 -8.90
C SER A 142 7.93 -31.75 -8.14
N ASP A 143 8.60 -32.18 -7.07
CA ASP A 143 8.35 -33.47 -6.41
C ASP A 143 7.58 -33.33 -5.08
N ILE A 144 6.94 -32.19 -4.81
CA ILE A 144 6.10 -32.01 -3.61
C ILE A 144 4.62 -31.99 -4.01
N PRO A 145 3.88 -33.10 -3.84
CA PRO A 145 2.46 -33.16 -4.13
C PRO A 145 1.68 -32.19 -3.23
N TYR A 146 0.72 -31.48 -3.84
CA TYR A 146 -0.17 -30.51 -3.19
C TYR A 146 -0.81 -30.98 -1.87
N VAL A 147 -1.00 -32.30 -1.72
CA VAL A 147 -1.59 -32.94 -0.54
C VAL A 147 -0.73 -32.78 0.71
N ASP A 148 0.60 -32.73 0.59
CA ASP A 148 1.49 -32.60 1.75
C ASP A 148 1.60 -31.16 2.25
N MET A 149 1.34 -30.18 1.39
CA MET A 149 1.29 -28.76 1.76
C MET A 149 0.09 -28.40 2.66
N LEU A 150 -1.00 -29.17 2.56
CA LEU A 150 -2.20 -28.98 3.37
C LEU A 150 -2.09 -29.62 4.77
N LYS A 151 -1.16 -30.55 4.98
CA LYS A 151 -0.92 -31.19 6.28
C LYS A 151 -0.07 -30.34 7.23
N SER A 152 0.79 -29.47 6.70
CA SER A 152 1.67 -28.61 7.51
C SER A 152 1.01 -27.31 7.99
N SER A 153 -0.20 -26.99 7.51
CA SER A 153 -0.85 -25.69 7.70
C SER A 153 -2.04 -25.69 8.68
N LYS A 154 -2.05 -26.61 9.65
CA LYS A 154 -2.98 -26.55 10.79
C LYS A 154 -2.21 -26.51 12.11
N TRP A 155 -2.05 -25.29 12.63
CA TRP A 155 -1.73 -24.97 14.03
C TRP A 155 -0.39 -25.47 14.58
N THR A 156 0.68 -24.72 14.32
CA THR A 156 1.82 -24.63 15.26
C THR A 156 1.92 -23.22 15.79
N ASN A 157 1.09 -22.93 16.78
CA ASN A 157 1.44 -21.99 17.84
C ASN A 157 1.55 -22.82 19.12
N LYS A 158 2.76 -23.27 19.45
CA LYS A 158 3.10 -23.69 20.81
C LYS A 158 4.60 -23.54 21.03
N GLY A 159 4.92 -22.48 21.77
CA GLY A 159 5.88 -22.49 22.88
C GLY A 159 7.26 -23.09 22.65
N ARG A 160 8.26 -22.21 22.60
CA ARG A 160 9.59 -22.42 23.16
C ARG A 160 9.51 -23.05 24.56
N LYS A 161 10.32 -24.09 24.78
CA LYS A 161 10.92 -24.66 26.02
C LYS A 161 11.10 -26.16 25.75
N ASP A 162 12.19 -26.85 26.01
CA ASP A 162 13.52 -26.59 26.55
C ASP A 162 14.42 -27.72 26.00
N MET A 163 15.72 -27.46 25.84
CA MET A 163 16.73 -28.52 25.69
C MET A 163 16.76 -29.41 26.93
N PRO A 164 17.21 -30.67 26.79
CA PRO A 164 18.18 -31.14 27.77
C PRO A 164 19.44 -31.69 27.09
N GLU A 165 20.56 -31.17 27.56
CA GLU A 165 21.86 -31.83 27.46
C GLU A 165 21.90 -33.10 28.31
N LYS A 166 22.54 -34.12 27.73
CA LYS A 166 23.41 -35.17 28.32
C LYS A 166 22.92 -35.97 29.53
N ILE A 167 22.86 -37.29 29.35
CA ILE A 167 23.48 -38.23 30.30
C ILE A 167 24.29 -39.28 29.53
N ILE A 168 25.59 -39.31 29.81
CA ILE A 168 26.55 -40.40 29.54
C ILE A 168 26.47 -41.39 30.71
N LYS A 169 26.42 -42.69 30.42
CA LYS A 169 26.84 -43.89 31.21
C LYS A 169 26.13 -45.09 30.56
N GLY A 170 26.72 -46.23 30.23
CA GLY A 170 28.03 -46.82 30.46
C GLY A 170 27.87 -48.35 30.30
N ALA A 171 28.85 -48.99 29.65
CA ALA A 171 29.32 -50.37 29.77
C ALA A 171 28.33 -51.57 29.84
N GLY A 172 28.66 -52.61 29.05
CA GLY A 172 28.61 -53.99 29.55
C GLY A 172 27.95 -55.03 28.65
N GLN A 173 28.77 -55.65 27.79
CA GLN A 173 28.85 -57.10 27.48
C GLN A 173 27.57 -57.95 27.37
N ASN A 174 27.46 -58.66 26.23
CA ASN A 174 27.23 -60.11 26.14
C ASN A 174 27.52 -60.57 24.69
N LEU A 175 28.62 -61.30 24.49
CA LEU A 175 28.70 -62.76 24.24
C LEU A 175 28.59 -63.14 22.75
N HIS A 176 29.75 -63.29 22.11
CA HIS A 176 30.18 -64.58 21.56
C HIS A 176 31.70 -64.65 21.46
#